data_AF-A0A835IBD9-F1
#
_entry.id   AF-A0A835IBD9-F1
#
_cell.length_a   1.000
_cell.length_b   1.000
_cell.length_c   1.000
_cell.angle_alpha   90.00
_cell.angle_beta   90.00
_cell.angle_gamma   90.00
#
_symmetry.space_group_name_H-M   'P 1'
#
loop_
_entity.id
_entity.type
_entity.pdbx_description
1 polymer ?
#
loop_
_entity_poly.entity_id
_entity_poly.type
_entity_poly.pdbx_seq_one_letter_code
_entity_poly.pdbx_strand_id
1 'polypeptide(L)'
;MDNGNIKIEQAPSWGSSVPVANVQEMARRNPLSVPNKYTRDLDDRPNLSPVSSDIPVIDLPLLSDGSNEEELKKLDLACKNWGFFQVPYNNTSFVHTNTDI
;
A
#
# COMPACT_ATOMS: atom_id res chain seq x y z
N MET A 1 59.16 -13.93 15.54
CA MET A 1 58.76 -13.07 14.40
C MET A 1 57.70 -13.85 13.66
N ASP A 2 56.44 -13.77 14.09
CA ASP A 2 55.32 -14.15 13.24
C ASP A 2 54.87 -12.90 12.48
N ASN A 3 54.63 -13.06 11.19
CA ASN A 3 54.32 -11.97 10.29
C ASN A 3 52.79 -11.82 10.25
N GLY A 4 52.31 -10.75 10.87
CA GLY A 4 50.91 -10.37 10.90
C GLY A 4 50.36 -10.16 9.49
N ASN A 5 49.54 -11.10 9.04
CA ASN A 5 48.69 -10.93 7.86
C ASN A 5 47.40 -10.24 8.30
N ILE A 6 47.41 -8.91 8.32
CA ILE A 6 46.21 -8.09 8.50
C ILE A 6 45.30 -8.29 7.29
N LYS A 7 44.26 -9.11 7.49
CA LYS A 7 43.17 -9.32 6.53
C LYS A 7 42.33 -8.04 6.56
N ILE A 8 42.51 -7.18 5.56
CA ILE A 8 41.70 -5.97 5.40
C ILE A 8 40.28 -6.44 5.09
N GLU A 9 39.41 -6.39 6.08
CA GLU A 9 37.97 -6.61 5.94
C GLU A 9 37.43 -5.48 5.06
N GLN A 10 37.20 -5.78 3.78
CA GLN A 10 36.47 -4.85 2.92
C GLN A 10 35.06 -4.72 3.49
N ALA A 11 34.74 -3.51 3.95
CA ALA A 11 33.40 -3.16 4.40
C ALA A 11 32.37 -3.56 3.32
N PRO A 12 31.20 -4.10 3.69
CA PRO A 12 30.16 -4.42 2.72
C PRO A 12 29.87 -3.18 1.87
N SER A 13 29.93 -3.31 0.54
CA SER A 13 29.44 -2.27 -0.36
C SER A 13 27.92 -2.25 -0.26
N TRP A 14 27.35 -1.29 0.48
CA TRP A 14 25.90 -1.13 0.55
C TRP A 14 25.46 -0.77 -0.87
N GLY A 15 24.67 -1.65 -1.48
CA GLY A 15 24.42 -1.68 -2.92
C GLY A 15 24.04 -0.31 -3.50
N SER A 16 24.68 0.04 -4.61
CA SER A 16 24.30 1.20 -5.42
C SER A 16 22.84 1.06 -5.87
N SER A 17 22.04 2.13 -5.72
CA SER A 17 20.68 2.16 -6.24
C SER A 17 20.70 2.21 -7.77
N VAL A 18 19.95 1.32 -8.42
CA VAL A 18 19.76 1.37 -9.87
C VAL A 18 18.73 2.46 -10.18
N PRO A 19 19.05 3.46 -11.03
CA PRO A 19 18.09 4.47 -11.45
C PRO A 19 16.87 3.81 -12.10
N VAL A 20 15.69 4.13 -11.61
CA VAL A 20 14.42 3.60 -12.13
C VAL A 20 13.81 4.63 -13.07
N ALA A 21 13.69 4.27 -14.35
CA ALA A 21 13.06 5.13 -15.35
C ALA A 21 11.57 5.38 -15.02
N ASN A 22 11.06 6.54 -15.43
CA ASN A 22 9.68 6.93 -15.18
C ASN A 22 8.69 5.97 -15.88
N VAL A 23 7.88 5.27 -15.09
CA VAL A 23 6.93 4.26 -15.59
C VAL A 23 5.83 4.87 -16.46
N GLN A 24 5.32 6.05 -16.11
CA GLN A 24 4.29 6.74 -16.90
C GLN A 24 4.81 7.12 -18.28
N GLU A 25 6.05 7.61 -18.35
CA GLU A 25 6.67 8.02 -19.60
C GLU A 25 7.03 6.82 -20.48
N MET A 26 7.46 5.71 -19.89
CA MET A 26 7.67 4.44 -20.61
C MET A 26 6.37 3.93 -21.23
N ALA A 27 5.28 3.89 -20.45
CA ALA A 27 3.97 3.47 -20.94
C ALA A 27 3.45 4.38 -22.07
N ARG A 28 3.68 5.71 -21.98
CA ARG A 28 3.31 6.67 -23.03
C ARG A 28 4.07 6.43 -24.34
N ARG A 29 5.36 6.08 -24.26
CA ARG A 29 6.21 5.87 -25.45
C ARG A 29 5.90 4.54 -26.14
N ASN A 30 5.80 3.46 -25.37
CA ASN A 30 5.47 2.13 -25.90
C ASN A 30 4.72 1.29 -24.85
N PRO A 31 3.38 1.24 -24.90
CA PRO A 31 2.58 0.56 -23.89
C PRO A 31 2.72 -0.98 -23.91
N LEU A 32 3.23 -1.56 -25.00
CA LEU A 32 3.42 -3.01 -25.14
C LEU A 32 4.77 -3.49 -24.59
N SER A 33 5.69 -2.58 -24.28
CA SER A 33 7.03 -2.92 -23.83
C SER A 33 7.15 -2.80 -22.32
N VAL A 34 7.09 -3.93 -21.63
CA VAL A 34 7.36 -4.02 -20.19
C VAL A 34 8.79 -4.52 -19.98
N PRO A 35 9.69 -3.74 -19.36
CA PRO A 35 11.03 -4.21 -19.03
C PRO A 35 11.01 -5.46 -18.14
N ASN A 36 11.96 -6.37 -18.34
CA ASN A 36 12.07 -7.63 -17.57
C ASN A 36 12.06 -7.40 -16.04
N LYS A 37 12.63 -6.28 -15.56
CA LYS A 37 12.63 -5.90 -14.13
C LYS A 37 11.24 -5.64 -13.51
N TYR A 38 10.18 -5.53 -14.31
CA TYR A 38 8.79 -5.41 -13.86
C TYR A 38 7.96 -6.65 -14.19
N THR A 39 8.55 -7.60 -14.91
CA THR A 39 7.89 -8.87 -15.22
C THR A 39 8.06 -9.78 -14.02
N ARG A 40 6.94 -10.13 -13.37
CA ARG A 40 6.93 -11.10 -12.27
C ARG A 40 6.86 -12.52 -12.81
N ASP A 41 7.51 -13.44 -12.10
CA ASP A 41 7.38 -14.88 -12.33
C ASP A 41 5.93 -15.31 -12.13
N LEU A 42 5.56 -16.43 -12.74
CA LEU A 42 4.16 -16.88 -12.76
C LEU A 42 3.60 -17.08 -11.35
N ASP A 43 4.41 -17.59 -10.42
CA ASP A 43 4.03 -17.85 -9.04
C ASP A 43 3.83 -16.55 -8.22
N ASP A 44 4.49 -15.47 -8.63
CA ASP A 44 4.40 -14.15 -7.98
C ASP A 44 3.36 -13.23 -8.62
N ARG A 45 2.66 -13.68 -9.67
CA ARG A 45 1.65 -12.86 -10.33
C ARG A 45 0.40 -12.77 -9.45
N PRO A 46 -0.21 -11.57 -9.36
CA PRO A 46 -1.42 -11.41 -8.58
C PRO A 46 -2.55 -12.17 -9.29
N ASN A 47 -3.44 -12.77 -8.50
CA ASN A 47 -4.67 -13.31 -9.04
C ASN A 47 -5.52 -12.15 -9.57
N LEU A 48 -5.81 -12.18 -10.87
CA LEU A 48 -6.63 -11.17 -11.56
C LEU A 48 -8.12 -11.49 -11.48
N SER A 49 -8.51 -12.57 -10.79
CA SER A 49 -9.92 -12.81 -10.48
C SER A 49 -10.46 -11.61 -9.69
N PRO A 50 -11.68 -11.15 -9.98
CA PRO A 50 -12.33 -10.16 -9.14
C PRO A 50 -12.28 -10.64 -7.70
N VAL A 51 -11.64 -9.86 -6.82
CA VAL A 51 -11.77 -10.08 -5.39
C VAL A 51 -13.24 -9.86 -5.11
N SER A 52 -13.89 -10.85 -4.50
CA SER A 52 -15.29 -10.73 -4.09
C SER A 52 -15.47 -9.43 -3.30
N SER A 53 -16.64 -8.79 -3.42
CA SER A 53 -16.99 -7.51 -2.78
C SER A 53 -17.10 -7.59 -1.25
N ASP A 54 -16.36 -8.51 -0.62
CA ASP A 54 -16.44 -8.84 0.78
C ASP A 54 -15.64 -7.86 1.66
N ILE A 55 -14.90 -6.94 1.04
CA ILE A 55 -14.17 -5.88 1.77
C ILE A 55 -15.21 -5.03 2.51
N PRO A 56 -15.11 -4.90 3.85
CA PRO A 56 -16.07 -4.13 4.63
C PRO A 56 -16.07 -2.66 4.21
N VAL A 57 -17.27 -2.09 4.05
CA VAL A 57 -17.47 -0.65 3.81
C VAL A 57 -17.95 -0.01 5.11
N ILE A 58 -17.25 0.99 5.63
CA ILE A 58 -17.58 1.66 6.89
C ILE A 58 -18.17 3.04 6.63
N ASP A 59 -19.34 3.29 7.23
CA ASP A 59 -20.02 4.57 7.25
C ASP A 59 -19.55 5.41 8.45
N LEU A 60 -18.68 6.40 8.17
CA LEU A 60 -18.07 7.23 9.22
C LEU A 60 -19.08 8.16 9.92
N PRO A 61 -20.00 8.85 9.22
CA PRO A 61 -21.08 9.59 9.86
C PRO A 61 -21.92 8.73 10.81
N LEU A 62 -22.29 7.52 10.38
CA LEU A 62 -23.09 6.61 11.19
C LEU A 62 -22.33 6.13 12.44
N LEU A 63 -21.03 5.90 12.30
CA LEU A 63 -20.14 5.60 13.42
C LEU A 63 -20.00 6.80 14.38
N SER A 64 -19.90 8.02 13.83
CA SER A 64 -19.72 9.26 14.60
C SER A 64 -20.97 9.65 15.39
N ASP A 65 -22.16 9.33 14.89
CA ASP A 65 -23.41 9.56 15.61
C ASP A 65 -23.51 8.70 16.88
N GLY A 66 -22.71 7.62 16.97
CA GLY A 66 -22.59 6.75 18.14
C GLY A 66 -23.87 5.96 18.48
N SER A 67 -24.96 6.21 17.77
CA SER A 67 -26.25 5.54 17.92
C SER A 67 -26.28 4.15 17.28
N ASN A 68 -25.33 3.87 16.38
CA ASN A 68 -25.30 2.64 15.61
C ASN A 68 -24.18 1.70 16.08
N GLU A 69 -24.53 0.78 16.98
CA GLU A 69 -23.62 -0.27 17.43
C GLU A 69 -23.24 -1.27 16.34
N GLU A 70 -24.06 -1.42 15.30
CA GLU A 70 -23.80 -2.36 14.21
C GLU A 70 -22.61 -1.90 13.36
N GLU A 71 -22.52 -0.60 13.11
CA GLU A 71 -21.43 0.01 12.36
C GLU A 71 -20.11 -0.06 13.14
N LEU A 72 -20.17 0.09 14.47
CA LEU A 72 -19.03 -0.12 15.36
C LEU A 72 -18.56 -1.59 15.34
N LYS A 73 -19.50 -2.55 15.42
CA LYS A 73 -19.19 -3.99 15.34
C LYS A 73 -18.58 -4.35 13.98
N LYS A 74 -19.07 -3.73 12.90
CA LYS A 74 -18.55 -3.90 11.55
C LYS A 74 -17.10 -3.39 11.43
N LEU A 75 -16.80 -2.25 12.03
CA LEU A 75 -15.43 -1.72 12.10
C LEU A 75 -14.50 -2.66 12.88
N ASP A 76 -14.92 -3.13 14.05
CA ASP A 76 -14.13 -4.09 14.85
C ASP A 76 -13.85 -5.39 14.07
N LEU A 77 -14.86 -5.93 13.41
CA LEU A 77 -14.71 -7.12 12.56
C LEU A 77 -13.80 -6.86 11.35
N ALA A 78 -13.91 -5.70 10.72
CA ALA A 78 -13.04 -5.32 9.61
C ALA A 78 -11.58 -5.25 10.05
N CYS A 79 -11.29 -4.60 11.18
CA CYS A 79 -9.94 -4.53 11.73
C CYS A 79 -9.37 -5.91 12.08
N LYS A 80 -10.19 -6.81 12.63
CA LYS A 80 -9.76 -8.17 13.04
C LYS A 80 -9.55 -9.12 11.87
N ASN A 81 -10.50 -9.15 10.93
CA ASN A 81 -10.54 -10.17 9.89
C ASN A 81 -9.87 -9.71 8.59
N TRP A 82 -9.89 -8.41 8.30
CA TRP A 82 -9.38 -7.85 7.05
C TRP A 82 -8.12 -7.03 7.24
N GLY A 83 -8.03 -6.27 8.34
CA GLY A 83 -6.97 -5.29 8.56
C GLY A 83 -7.09 -4.03 7.69
N PHE A 84 -8.10 -3.96 6.81
CA PHE A 84 -8.47 -2.79 6.03
C PHE A 84 -9.97 -2.79 5.71
N PHE A 85 -10.48 -1.63 5.33
CA PHE A 85 -11.88 -1.42 4.95
C PHE A 85 -11.99 -0.25 3.96
N GLN A 86 -13.13 -0.13 3.30
CA GLN A 86 -13.46 0.98 2.41
C GLN A 86 -14.28 2.02 3.15
N VAL A 87 -14.15 3.29 2.75
CA VAL A 87 -15.02 4.38 3.19
C VAL A 87 -15.63 5.01 1.94
N PRO A 88 -16.96 5.09 1.83
CA PRO A 88 -17.59 5.64 0.64
C PRO A 88 -17.38 7.16 0.56
N TYR A 89 -17.27 7.67 -0.66
CA TYR A 89 -16.87 9.06 -0.95
C TYR A 89 -17.79 10.12 -0.34
N ASN A 90 -19.06 9.78 -0.10
CA ASN A 90 -20.03 10.66 0.54
C ASN A 90 -19.66 11.01 2.00
N ASN A 91 -18.78 10.21 2.62
CA ASN A 91 -18.38 10.35 4.01
C ASN A 91 -17.12 11.21 4.21
N THR A 92 -16.50 11.71 3.13
CA THR A 92 -15.27 12.51 3.19
C THR A 92 -15.49 14.01 3.06
N SER A 93 -16.72 14.51 3.21
CA SER A 93 -16.97 15.96 3.26
C SER A 93 -16.30 16.53 4.51
N PHE A 94 -15.10 17.08 4.35
CA PHE A 94 -14.35 17.79 5.38
C PHE A 94 -15.27 18.85 6.02
N VAL A 95 -15.69 18.63 7.26
CA VAL A 95 -16.23 19.70 8.09
C VAL A 95 -15.08 20.67 8.35
N HIS A 96 -14.97 21.72 7.54
CA HIS A 96 -14.24 22.91 7.96
C HIS A 96 -15.05 23.51 9.11
N THR A 97 -14.75 23.11 10.34
CA THR A 97 -15.11 23.92 11.50
C THR A 97 -14.13 25.09 11.53
N ASN A 98 -14.40 26.11 10.72
CA ASN A 98 -13.83 27.42 10.99
C ASN A 98 -14.58 27.97 12.21
N THR A 99 -13.91 27.82 13.34
CA THR A 99 -14.18 28.49 14.61
C THR A 99 -13.97 30.01 14.44
N ASP A 100 -14.95 30.77 14.97
CA ASP A 100 -14.95 32.19 15.36
C ASP A 100 -14.63 33.29 14.32
N ILE A 101 -15.65 34.10 13.96
CA ILE A 101 -15.92 35.50 14.39
C ILE A 101 -17.18 36.01 13.67
#